data_AF-A0A090QJB9-F1
#
_entry.id   AF-A0A090QJB9-F1
#
_cell.length_a   1.000
_cell.length_b   1.000
_cell.length_c   1.000
_cell.angle_alpha   90.00
_cell.angle_beta   90.00
_cell.angle_gamma   90.00
#
_symmetry.space_group_name_H-M   'P 1'
#
loop_
_entity.id
_entity.type
_entity.pdbx_description
1 polymer ?
#
loop_
_entity_poly.entity_id
_entity_poly.type
_entity_poly.pdbx_seq_one_letter_code
_entity_poly.pdbx_strand_id
1 'polypeptide(L)'
;MYRVEPRYPARAMKQGAEGYVVMSFTIDTQGRPTDVKVIEAKPRRLFEREATRALKKWKYQPKVLDGKAIEQIGQTVRLEFKIQK
;
A
#
# COMPACT_ATOMS: atom_id res chain seq x y z
N MET A 1 -5.56 12.00 -6.00
CA MET A 1 -5.09 10.61 -5.76
C MET A 1 -6.28 9.74 -5.34
N TYR A 2 -6.30 8.46 -5.72
CA TYR A 2 -7.34 7.51 -5.34
C TYR A 2 -6.72 6.37 -4.52
N ARG A 3 -7.16 6.21 -3.28
CA ARG A 3 -6.71 5.15 -2.37
C ARG A 3 -7.87 4.21 -2.11
N VAL A 4 -7.64 2.93 -2.33
CA VAL A 4 -8.57 1.86 -1.98
C VAL A 4 -8.14 1.30 -0.63
N GLU A 5 -9.01 1.36 0.37
CA GLU A 5 -8.69 0.75 1.65
C GLU A 5 -8.46 -0.76 1.47
N PRO A 6 -7.41 -1.32 2.10
CA PRO A 6 -7.17 -2.75 2.03
C PRO A 6 -8.31 -3.50 2.70
N ARG A 7 -8.78 -4.54 2.03
CA ARG A 7 -9.79 -5.43 2.61
C ARG A 7 -9.21 -6.10 3.85
N TYR A 8 -9.95 -6.02 4.96
CA TYR A 8 -9.55 -6.69 6.19
C TYR A 8 -9.55 -8.22 5.99
N PRO A 9 -8.44 -8.93 6.28
CA PRO A 9 -8.41 -10.38 6.17
C PRO A 9 -9.41 -11.03 7.14
N ALA A 10 -10.25 -11.95 6.64
CA ALA A 10 -11.25 -12.63 7.47
C ALA A 10 -10.64 -13.36 8.68
N ARG A 11 -9.41 -13.90 8.54
CA ARG A 11 -8.67 -14.53 9.64
C ARG A 11 -8.31 -13.52 10.74
N ALA A 12 -7.81 -12.34 10.35
CA ALA A 12 -7.47 -11.28 11.29
C ALA A 12 -8.73 -10.76 12.01
N MET A 13 -9.82 -10.58 11.27
CA MET A 13 -11.10 -10.13 11.82
C MET A 13 -11.65 -11.09 12.86
N LYS A 14 -11.62 -12.41 12.58
CA LYS A 14 -12.05 -13.45 13.53
C LYS A 14 -11.20 -13.50 14.80
N GLN A 15 -9.92 -13.16 14.69
CA GLN A 15 -8.97 -13.18 15.82
C GLN A 15 -8.92 -11.85 16.58
N GLY A 16 -9.66 -10.81 16.15
CA GLY A 16 -9.51 -9.47 16.70
C GLY A 16 -8.09 -8.91 16.53
N ALA A 17 -7.32 -9.43 15.56
CA ALA A 17 -5.91 -9.12 15.42
C ALA A 17 -5.78 -7.83 14.62
N GLU A 18 -5.17 -6.80 15.20
CA GLU A 18 -4.84 -5.54 14.53
C GLU A 18 -3.37 -5.47 14.16
N GLY A 19 -3.01 -4.54 13.29
CA GLY A 19 -1.63 -4.44 12.85
C GLY A 19 -1.35 -3.38 11.80
N TYR A 20 -0.18 -3.49 11.20
CA TYR A 20 0.24 -2.62 10.11
C TYR A 20 1.14 -3.35 9.11
N VAL A 21 1.22 -2.79 7.90
CA VAL A 21 2.15 -3.20 6.85
C VAL A 21 2.81 -1.96 6.29
N VAL A 22 4.14 -1.92 6.31
CA VAL A 22 4.97 -0.92 5.64
C VAL A 22 5.45 -1.49 4.32
N MET A 23 5.18 -0.79 3.24
CA MET A 23 5.57 -1.19 1.89
C MET A 23 6.32 -0.07 1.20
N SER A 24 7.37 -0.42 0.46
CA SER A 24 7.98 0.45 -0.54
C SER A 24 7.48 0.13 -1.94
N PHE A 25 7.43 1.14 -2.79
CA PHE A 25 7.03 1.04 -4.18
C PHE A 25 7.59 2.21 -4.98
N THR A 26 7.58 2.07 -6.29
CA THR A 26 7.88 3.13 -7.24
C THR A 26 6.57 3.63 -7.84
N ILE A 27 6.43 4.93 -8.08
CA ILE A 27 5.30 5.48 -8.82
C ILE A 27 5.80 5.76 -10.24
N ASP A 28 5.21 5.11 -11.23
CA ASP A 28 5.55 5.35 -12.63
C ASP A 28 5.08 6.73 -13.13
N THR A 29 5.45 7.07 -14.36
CA THR A 29 5.06 8.33 -15.03
C THR A 29 3.55 8.47 -15.25
N GLN A 30 2.77 7.38 -15.11
CA GLN A 30 1.31 7.37 -15.20
C GLN A 30 0.63 7.44 -13.82
N GLY A 31 1.39 7.47 -12.73
CA GLY A 31 0.88 7.50 -11.37
C GLY A 31 0.48 6.12 -10.82
N ARG A 32 0.96 5.02 -11.41
CA ARG A 32 0.68 3.65 -10.96
C ARG A 32 1.82 3.15 -10.07
N PRO A 33 1.51 2.49 -8.94
CA PRO A 33 2.51 1.81 -8.12
C PRO A 33 3.10 0.58 -8.82
N THR A 34 4.42 0.58 -8.99
CA THR A 34 5.24 -0.53 -9.49
C THR A 34 6.26 -0.96 -8.43
N ASP A 35 6.91 -2.10 -8.63
CA ASP A 35 7.97 -2.63 -7.74
C ASP A 35 7.61 -2.68 -6.24
N VAL A 36 6.35 -3.01 -5.94
CA VAL A 36 5.85 -3.08 -4.57
C VAL A 36 6.59 -4.16 -3.77
N LYS A 37 7.24 -3.75 -2.67
CA LYS A 37 7.94 -4.62 -1.71
C LYS A 37 7.44 -4.35 -0.31
N VAL A 38 7.26 -5.40 0.48
CA VAL A 38 6.95 -5.27 1.91
C VAL A 38 8.26 -5.08 2.66
N ILE A 39 8.39 -3.96 3.36
CA ILE A 39 9.55 -3.67 4.23
C ILE A 39 9.30 -4.27 5.61
N GLU A 40 8.11 -4.04 6.15
CA GLU A 40 7.77 -4.45 7.51
C GLU A 40 6.29 -4.84 7.59
N ALA A 41 5.97 -5.82 8.42
CA ALA A 41 4.59 -6.18 8.68
C ALA A 41 4.44 -6.75 10.09
N LYS A 42 3.38 -6.33 10.77
CA LYS A 42 3.04 -6.85 12.09
C LYS A 42 1.52 -7.00 12.18
N PRO A 43 0.99 -8.21 12.44
CA PRO A 43 1.66 -9.50 12.43
C PRO A 43 2.14 -9.90 11.02
N ARG A 44 3.26 -10.62 10.96
CA ARG A 44 3.80 -11.14 9.69
C ARG A 44 2.82 -12.10 9.04
N ARG A 45 2.77 -12.12 7.71
CA ARG A 45 1.95 -13.01 6.86
C ARG A 45 0.43 -12.90 7.04
N LEU A 46 -0.06 -11.95 7.84
CA LEU A 46 -1.50 -11.79 8.08
C LEU A 46 -2.12 -10.74 7.15
N PHE A 47 -1.46 -9.59 7.04
CA PHE A 47 -1.98 -8.42 6.31
C PHE A 47 -1.27 -8.14 4.99
N GLU A 48 -0.05 -8.65 4.82
CA GLU A 48 0.85 -8.35 3.69
C GLU A 48 0.14 -8.53 2.34
N ARG A 49 -0.55 -9.66 2.14
CA ARG A 49 -1.21 -9.97 0.87
C ARG A 49 -2.31 -8.99 0.52
N GLU A 50 -3.16 -8.64 1.48
CA GLU A 50 -4.27 -7.71 1.23
C GLU A 50 -3.78 -6.27 1.13
N ALA A 51 -2.74 -5.89 1.88
CA ALA A 51 -2.04 -4.61 1.75
C ALA A 51 -1.45 -4.42 0.35
N THR A 52 -0.70 -5.41 -0.17
CA THR A 52 -0.13 -5.35 -1.53
C THR A 52 -1.21 -5.28 -2.59
N ARG A 53 -2.30 -6.05 -2.45
CA ARG A 53 -3.45 -6.01 -3.39
C ARG A 53 -4.12 -4.65 -3.42
N ALA A 54 -4.27 -4.00 -2.27
CA ALA A 54 -4.83 -2.66 -2.18
C ALA A 54 -3.91 -1.64 -2.84
N LEU A 55 -2.61 -1.68 -2.51
CA LEU A 55 -1.61 -0.75 -3.06
C LEU A 55 -1.55 -0.80 -4.59
N LYS A 56 -1.61 -2.00 -5.18
CA LYS A 56 -1.65 -2.18 -6.65
C LYS A 56 -2.87 -1.52 -7.33
N LYS A 57 -3.95 -1.27 -6.59
CA LYS A 57 -5.16 -0.59 -7.10
C LYS A 57 -5.13 0.92 -6.89
N TRP A 58 -4.15 1.44 -6.15
CA TRP A 58 -4.05 2.86 -5.90
C TRP A 58 -3.63 3.59 -7.16
N LYS A 59 -4.13 4.82 -7.29
CA LYS A 59 -3.69 5.76 -8.32
C LYS A 59 -3.13 6.99 -7.65
N TYR A 60 -1.84 7.21 -7.87
CA TYR A 60 -1.15 8.40 -7.47
C TYR A 60 -1.21 9.45 -8.58
N GLN A 61 -0.96 10.68 -8.20
CA GLN A 61 -0.80 11.73 -9.18
C GLN A 61 0.67 11.68 -9.66
N PRO A 62 0.91 11.50 -10.96
CA PRO A 62 2.27 11.50 -11.48
C PRO A 62 2.91 12.85 -11.21
N LYS A 63 4.19 12.82 -10.84
CA LYS A 63 4.95 14.04 -10.60
C LYS A 63 5.43 14.55 -11.94
N VAL A 64 5.11 15.79 -12.27
CA VAL A 64 5.57 16.46 -13.48
C VAL A 64 6.64 17.47 -13.06
N LEU A 65 7.84 17.33 -13.63
CA LEU A 65 8.94 18.26 -13.45
C LEU A 65 9.34 18.76 -14.84
N ASP A 66 9.32 20.08 -15.04
CA ASP A 66 9.65 20.73 -16.32
C ASP A 66 8.84 20.19 -17.52
N GLY A 67 7.55 19.93 -17.30
CA GLY A 67 6.63 19.39 -18.32
C GLY A 67 6.82 17.90 -18.63
N LYS A 68 7.78 17.22 -17.99
CA LYS A 68 8.01 15.78 -18.14
C LYS A 68 7.52 15.04 -16.90
N ALA A 69 6.75 13.97 -17.12
CA ALA A 69 6.37 13.06 -16.05
C ALA A 69 7.60 12.28 -15.59
N ILE A 70 7.91 12.34 -14.28
CA ILE A 70 9.03 11.63 -13.66
C ILE A 70 8.51 10.52 -12.74
N GLU A 71 9.26 9.43 -12.70
CA GLU A 71 9.01 8.34 -11.77
C GLU A 71 9.46 8.72 -10.35
N GLN A 72 8.72 8.29 -9.34
CA GLN A 72 9.09 8.49 -7.93
C GLN A 72 9.47 7.16 -7.31
N ILE A 73 10.77 6.93 -7.18
CA ILE A 73 11.35 5.69 -6.67
C ILE A 73 11.44 5.73 -5.14
N GLY A 74 11.23 4.58 -4.49
CA GLY A 74 11.46 4.44 -3.05
C GLY A 74 10.36 5.04 -2.17
N GLN A 75 9.18 5.28 -2.73
CA GLN A 75 8.05 5.75 -1.96
C GLN A 75 7.63 4.70 -0.95
N THR A 76 7.41 5.11 0.29
CA THR A 76 7.03 4.21 1.38
C THR A 76 5.66 4.58 1.91
N VAL A 77 4.82 3.58 2.18
CA VAL A 77 3.53 3.78 2.84
C VAL A 77 3.33 2.76 3.95
N ARG A 78 2.72 3.23 5.05
CA ARG A 78 2.24 2.39 6.14
C ARG A 78 0.72 2.28 6.06
N LEU A 79 0.23 1.06 5.90
CA LEU A 79 -1.18 0.73 6.00
C LEU A 79 -1.47 0.17 7.39
N GLU A 80 -2.40 0.77 8.09
CA GLU A 80 -2.89 0.28 9.39
C GLU A 80 -4.17 -0.53 9.20
N PHE A 81 -4.24 -1.65 9.91
CA PHE A 81 -5.40 -2.53 9.96
C PHE A 81 -5.97 -2.46 11.37
N LYS A 82 -6.94 -1.58 11.56
CA LYS A 82 -7.69 -1.41 12.81
C LYS A 82 -9.12 -1.90 12.63
N ILE A 83 -9.67 -2.50 13.68
CA ILE A 83 -11.08 -2.87 13.70
C ILE A 83 -11.82 -1.63 14.18
N GLN A 84 -12.66 -1.03 13.32
CA GLN A 84 -13.59 -0.01 13.80
C GLN A 84 -14.54 -0.67 14.79
N LYS A 85 -14.50 -0.18 16.03
CA LYS A 85 -15.36 -0.60 17.13
C LYS A 85 -16.76 -0.02 16.97
#